data_AF-A0A382CMJ1-F1
#
_entry.id   AF-A0A382CMJ1-F1
#
_cell.length_a   1.000
_cell.length_b   1.000
_cell.length_c   1.000
_cell.angle_alpha   90.00
_cell.angle_beta   90.00
_cell.angle_gamma   90.00
#
_symmetry.space_group_name_H-M   'P 1'
#
loop_
_entity.id
_entity.type
_entity.pdbx_description
1 polymer ?
#
loop_
_entity_poly.entity_id
_entity_poly.type
_entity_poly.pdbx_seq_one_letter_code
_entity_poly.pdbx_strand_id
1 'polypeptide(L)'
;SFDISALPTGAHAIMDLKCPSSGELNQNDLSNLDRLRPGDEVKFVIGTQEDYDWAAGIVREHDLADRCPVLFSPVWNDLQFEKLAQWILADELPVRMQLQLHKILWPNVERGV
;
A
#
# COMPACT_ATOMS: atom_id res chain seq x y z
N SER A 1 -6.88 7.86 9.05
CA SER A 1 -5.45 7.73 9.37
C SER A 1 -5.13 8.66 10.51
N PHE A 2 -4.16 8.32 11.35
CA PHE A 2 -3.65 9.22 12.38
C PHE A 2 -2.50 10.05 11.83
N ASP A 3 -2.22 11.20 12.46
CA ASP A 3 -1.08 12.05 12.12
C ASP A 3 0.23 11.31 12.41
N ILE A 4 1.03 11.06 11.37
CA ILE A 4 2.30 10.32 11.49
C ILE A 4 3.44 11.15 12.10
N SER A 5 3.29 12.48 12.20
CA SER A 5 4.29 13.35 12.88
C SER A 5 4.38 13.08 14.39
N ALA A 6 3.37 12.43 14.96
CA ALA A 6 3.35 12.03 16.37
C ALA A 6 4.22 10.79 16.66
N LEU A 7 4.78 10.13 15.63
CA LEU A 7 5.61 8.96 15.82
C LEU A 7 6.95 9.32 16.50
N PRO A 8 7.43 8.52 17.47
CA PRO A 8 8.72 8.76 18.11
C PRO A 8 9.89 8.74 17.12
N THR A 9 10.96 9.47 17.47
CA THR A 9 12.23 9.39 16.75
C THR A 9 12.73 7.94 16.70
N GLY A 10 13.11 7.49 15.50
CA GLY A 10 13.59 6.13 15.26
C GLY A 10 12.48 5.11 14.93
N ALA A 11 11.21 5.45 15.11
CA ALA A 11 10.11 4.65 14.56
C ALA A 11 10.06 4.78 13.03
N HIS A 12 9.58 3.74 12.37
CA HIS A 12 9.40 3.69 10.92
C HIS A 12 7.91 3.51 10.63
N ALA A 13 7.33 4.41 9.84
CA ALA A 13 5.94 4.31 9.45
C ALA A 13 5.79 3.36 8.27
N ILE A 14 4.80 2.49 8.31
CA ILE A 14 4.25 1.82 7.13
C ILE A 14 2.81 2.30 7.03
N MET A 15 2.59 3.32 6.21
CA MET A 15 1.30 3.98 6.11
C MET A 15 0.40 3.25 5.12
N ASP A 16 -0.70 2.71 5.62
CA ASP A 16 -1.76 2.14 4.80
C ASP A 16 -2.64 3.26 4.19
N LEU A 17 -2.60 3.42 2.87
CA LEU A 17 -3.58 4.21 2.12
C LEU A 17 -4.74 3.32 1.67
N LYS A 18 -5.95 3.71 2.09
CA LYS A 18 -7.18 2.97 1.83
C LYS A 18 -7.64 3.22 0.40
N CYS A 19 -7.67 2.16 -0.40
CA CYS A 19 -8.14 2.21 -1.79
C CYS A 19 -9.68 2.27 -1.85
N PRO A 20 -10.29 2.69 -2.97
CA PRO A 20 -11.75 2.81 -3.11
C PRO A 20 -12.55 1.58 -2.65
N SER A 21 -12.13 0.37 -3.01
CA SER A 21 -12.85 -0.86 -2.67
C SER A 21 -12.93 -1.16 -1.17
N SER A 22 -12.06 -0.54 -0.37
CA SER A 22 -12.10 -0.69 1.09
C SER A 22 -13.33 -0.08 1.74
N GLY A 23 -14.04 0.83 1.05
CA GLY A 23 -15.13 1.63 1.63
C GLY A 23 -14.65 2.74 2.60
N GLU A 24 -13.35 2.81 2.88
CA GLU A 24 -12.75 3.70 3.89
C GLU A 24 -11.88 4.79 3.24
N LEU A 25 -12.09 5.11 1.96
CA LEU A 25 -11.31 6.11 1.22
C LEU A 25 -11.27 7.47 1.93
N ASN A 26 -12.42 7.88 2.50
CA ASN A 26 -12.58 9.14 3.24
C ASN A 26 -11.85 9.15 4.59
N GLN A 27 -11.36 8.01 5.05
CA GLN A 27 -10.56 7.94 6.26
C GLN A 27 -9.09 8.24 6.01
N ASN A 28 -8.64 8.39 4.76
CA ASN A 28 -7.26 8.76 4.49
C ASN A 28 -7.00 10.21 4.92
N ASP A 29 -5.92 10.41 5.68
CA ASP A 29 -5.34 11.75 5.84
C ASP A 29 -4.20 11.89 4.83
N LEU A 30 -4.49 12.47 3.68
CA LEU A 30 -3.50 12.66 2.61
C LEU A 30 -2.40 13.66 3.00
N SER A 31 -2.62 14.52 3.99
CA SER A 31 -1.57 15.42 4.49
C SER A 31 -0.41 14.66 5.16
N ASN A 32 -0.62 13.39 5.53
CA ASN A 32 0.48 12.53 5.95
C ASN A 32 1.48 12.24 4.84
N LEU A 33 1.10 12.34 3.57
CA LEU A 33 2.05 12.16 2.48
C LEU A 33 3.17 13.18 2.58
N ASP A 34 2.89 14.43 2.95
CA ASP A 34 3.89 15.49 3.15
C ASP A 34 4.78 15.26 4.37
N ARG A 35 4.34 14.41 5.31
CA ARG A 35 5.04 14.10 6.56
C ARG A 35 5.95 12.87 6.45
N LEU A 36 5.92 12.16 5.32
CA LEU A 36 6.75 10.97 5.08
C LEU A 36 8.24 11.32 5.08
N ARG A 37 9.04 10.47 5.71
CA ARG A 37 10.51 10.53 5.66
C ARG A 37 11.03 9.44 4.71
N PRO A 38 12.27 9.55 4.19
CA PRO A 38 12.82 8.58 3.24
C PRO A 38 12.88 7.13 3.73
N GLY A 39 12.89 6.94 5.05
CA GLY A 39 12.82 5.62 5.65
C GLY A 39 11.41 5.03 5.61
N ASP A 40 10.35 5.84 5.73
CA ASP A 40 8.98 5.35 5.86
C ASP A 40 8.48 4.65 4.58
N GLU A 41 7.34 3.96 4.64
CA GLU A 41 6.75 3.26 3.50
C GLU A 41 5.28 3.66 3.31
N VAL A 42 4.82 3.64 2.07
CA VAL A 42 3.38 3.75 1.74
C VAL A 42 2.92 2.43 1.17
N LYS A 43 1.84 1.88 1.75
CA LYS A 43 1.28 0.58 1.36
C LYS A 43 -0.15 0.74 0.88
N PHE A 44 -0.43 0.11 -0.24
CA PHE A 44 -1.75 -0.02 -0.84
C PHE A 44 -2.16 -1.50 -0.83
N VAL A 45 -3.38 -1.79 -0.40
CA VAL A 45 -3.97 -3.13 -0.49
C VAL A 45 -5.01 -3.09 -1.61
N ILE A 46 -4.67 -3.69 -2.76
CA ILE A 46 -5.36 -3.61 -4.04
C ILE A 46 -6.32 -4.80 -4.19
N GLY A 47 -7.62 -4.55 -4.30
CA GLY A 47 -8.63 -5.59 -4.52
C GLY A 47 -9.17 -5.61 -5.95
N THR A 48 -9.15 -4.47 -6.63
CA THR A 48 -9.78 -4.29 -7.94
C THR A 48 -8.87 -3.56 -8.93
N GLN A 49 -9.26 -3.51 -10.21
CA GLN A 49 -8.58 -2.65 -11.20
C GLN A 49 -8.72 -1.17 -10.82
N GLU A 50 -9.89 -0.75 -10.34
CA GLU A 50 -10.13 0.62 -9.88
C GLU A 50 -9.18 1.02 -8.74
N ASP A 51 -8.92 0.11 -7.80
CA ASP A 51 -7.93 0.34 -6.75
C ASP A 51 -6.52 0.51 -7.32
N TYR A 52 -6.15 -0.32 -8.30
CA TYR A 52 -4.84 -0.26 -8.94
C TYR A 52 -4.65 1.08 -9.65
N ASP A 53 -5.63 1.48 -10.48
CA ASP A 53 -5.59 2.71 -11.25
C ASP A 53 -5.53 3.93 -10.32
N TRP A 54 -6.33 3.92 -9.25
CA TRP A 54 -6.32 4.96 -8.22
C TRP A 54 -4.97 5.02 -7.49
N ALA A 55 -4.45 3.88 -7.03
CA ALA A 55 -3.18 3.83 -6.30
C ALA A 55 -2.00 4.26 -7.19
N ALA A 56 -1.96 3.81 -8.44
CA ALA A 56 -0.95 4.23 -9.41
C ALA A 56 -1.06 5.74 -9.71
N GLY A 57 -2.28 6.28 -9.74
CA GLY A 57 -2.53 7.72 -9.80
C GLY A 57 -1.89 8.47 -8.63
N ILE A 58 -2.15 8.06 -7.39
CA ILE A 58 -1.57 8.67 -6.19
C ILE A 58 -0.05 8.59 -6.19
N VAL A 59 0.53 7.46 -6.60
CA VAL A 59 1.99 7.28 -6.71
C VAL A 59 2.60 8.31 -7.65
N ARG A 60 1.98 8.53 -8.82
CA ARG A 60 2.45 9.49 -9.83
C ARG A 60 2.18 10.94 -9.42
N GLU A 61 1.01 11.22 -8.84
CA GLU A 61 0.60 12.58 -8.45
C GLU A 61 1.49 13.17 -7.35
N HIS A 62 1.96 12.33 -6.43
CA HIS A 62 2.73 12.76 -5.26
C HIS A 62 4.22 12.35 -5.30
N ASP A 63 4.70 11.90 -6.47
CA ASP A 63 6.07 11.43 -6.71
C ASP A 63 6.55 10.44 -5.64
N LEU A 64 5.67 9.54 -5.17
CA LEU A 64 5.92 8.77 -3.95
C LEU A 64 7.15 7.85 -4.07
N ALA A 65 7.38 7.31 -5.26
CA ALA A 65 8.49 6.40 -5.52
C ALA A 65 9.87 7.08 -5.41
N ASP A 66 9.94 8.40 -5.61
CA ASP A 66 11.17 9.17 -5.42
C ASP A 66 11.40 9.56 -3.95
N ARG A 67 10.36 9.41 -3.12
CA ARG A 67 10.36 9.87 -1.73
C ARG A 67 10.55 8.72 -0.75
N CYS A 68 9.98 7.56 -1.03
CA CYS A 68 9.94 6.41 -0.13
C CYS A 68 9.60 5.11 -0.88
N PRO A 69 9.88 3.92 -0.30
CA PRO A 69 9.38 2.67 -0.88
C PRO A 69 7.85 2.62 -0.87
N VAL A 70 7.28 2.29 -2.03
CA VAL A 70 5.84 2.09 -2.20
C VAL A 70 5.56 0.59 -2.34
N LEU A 71 4.59 0.10 -1.59
CA LEU A 71 4.23 -1.30 -1.49
C LEU A 71 2.83 -1.57 -2.03
N PHE A 72 2.71 -2.45 -3.01
CA PHE A 72 1.43 -2.92 -3.53
C PHE A 72 1.20 -4.36 -3.06
N SER A 73 0.13 -4.56 -2.28
CA SER A 73 -0.28 -5.87 -1.78
C SER A 73 -1.64 -6.26 -2.36
N PRO A 74 -1.87 -7.50 -2.79
CA PRO A 74 -3.20 -7.93 -3.19
C PRO A 74 -4.09 -8.11 -1.94
N VAL A 75 -5.38 -7.76 -2.05
CA VAL A 75 -6.40 -8.26 -1.11
C VAL A 75 -6.42 -9.78 -1.23
N TRP A 76 -6.32 -10.44 -0.08
CA TRP A 76 -6.26 -11.90 -0.02
C TRP A 76 -7.57 -12.51 -0.57
N ASN A 77 -7.46 -13.54 -1.40
CA ASN A 77 -8.55 -14.21 -2.12
C ASN A 77 -9.33 -13.37 -3.15
N ASP A 78 -9.27 -12.04 -3.09
CA ASP A 78 -10.04 -11.18 -4.01
C ASP A 78 -9.24 -10.78 -5.25
N LEU A 79 -7.90 -10.70 -5.15
CA LEU A 79 -7.02 -10.43 -6.28
C LEU A 79 -5.92 -11.48 -6.40
N GLN A 80 -5.83 -12.12 -7.57
CA GLN A 80 -4.75 -13.05 -7.87
C GLN A 80 -3.39 -12.35 -7.92
N PHE A 81 -2.37 -12.95 -7.32
CA PHE A 81 -1.03 -12.36 -7.22
C PHE A 81 -0.43 -12.07 -8.59
N GLU A 82 -0.57 -13.02 -9.51
CA GLU A 82 -0.11 -12.92 -10.89
C GLU A 82 -0.73 -11.71 -11.61
N LYS A 83 -2.01 -11.43 -11.36
CA LYS A 83 -2.72 -10.32 -11.97
C LYS A 83 -2.20 -8.97 -11.50
N LEU A 84 -1.97 -8.81 -10.19
CA LEU A 84 -1.35 -7.60 -9.66
C LEU A 84 0.09 -7.42 -10.19
N ALA A 85 0.87 -8.50 -10.26
CA ALA A 85 2.22 -8.46 -10.83
C ALA A 85 2.20 -8.03 -12.30
N GLN A 86 1.27 -8.57 -13.10
CA GLN A 86 1.08 -8.19 -14.51
C GLN A 86 0.76 -6.71 -14.66
N TRP A 87 -0.13 -6.16 -13.82
CA TRP A 87 -0.45 -4.73 -13.86
C TRP A 87 0.78 -3.87 -13.56
N ILE A 88 1.51 -4.17 -12.47
CA ILE A 88 2.74 -3.43 -12.11
C ILE A 88 3.78 -3.47 -13.25
N LEU A 89 3.99 -4.64 -13.85
CA LEU A 89 4.93 -4.80 -14.96
C LEU A 89 4.49 -4.06 -16.23
N ALA A 90 3.20 -4.11 -16.57
CA ALA A 90 2.66 -3.46 -17.76
C ALA A 90 2.80 -1.93 -17.71
N ASP A 91 2.64 -1.35 -16.52
CA ASP A 91 2.75 0.09 -16.29
C ASP A 91 4.18 0.56 -15.99
N GLU A 92 5.14 -0.37 -15.88
CA GLU A 92 6.51 -0.12 -15.42
C GLU A 92 6.54 0.71 -14.12
N LEU A 93 5.57 0.48 -13.24
CA LEU A 93 5.36 1.32 -12.06
C LEU A 93 6.48 1.05 -11.03
N PRO A 94 7.19 2.07 -10.52
CA PRO A 94 8.32 1.91 -9.61
C PRO A 94 7.87 1.59 -8.17
N VAL A 95 7.21 0.45 -7.99
CA VAL A 95 6.67 -0.04 -6.71
C VAL A 95 7.16 -1.45 -6.42
N ARG A 96 7.10 -1.86 -5.16
CA ARG A 96 7.40 -3.24 -4.75
C ARG A 96 6.10 -3.99 -4.54
N MET A 97 5.98 -5.16 -5.15
CA MET A 97 4.90 -6.08 -4.79
C MET A 97 5.23 -6.75 -3.44
N GLN A 98 4.35 -6.59 -2.45
CA GLN A 98 4.47 -7.22 -1.14
C GLN A 98 3.38 -8.27 -0.97
N LEU A 99 3.78 -9.52 -0.75
CA LEU A 99 2.83 -10.58 -0.42
C LEU A 99 2.57 -10.61 1.09
N GLN A 100 1.31 -10.88 1.46
CA GLN A 100 0.93 -11.16 2.84
C GLN A 100 1.43 -12.56 3.24
N LEU A 101 2.76 -12.71 3.43
CA LEU A 101 3.43 -14.00 3.63
C LEU A 101 2.81 -14.85 4.73
N HIS A 102 2.33 -14.23 5.81
CA HIS A 102 1.68 -14.95 6.91
C HIS A 102 0.44 -15.74 6.45
N LYS A 103 -0.32 -15.22 5.47
CA LYS A 103 -1.48 -15.93 4.91
C LYS A 103 -1.09 -17.08 3.98
N ILE A 104 0.11 -17.02 3.38
CA ILE A 104 0.68 -18.09 2.56
C ILE A 104 1.24 -19.21 3.44
N LEU A 105 1.98 -18.84 4.49
CA LEU A 105 2.64 -19.79 5.39
C LEU A 105 1.67 -20.46 6.35
N TRP A 106 0.65 -19.74 6.82
CA TRP A 106 -0.37 -20.25 7.73
C TRP A 106 -1.77 -20.04 7.15
N PRO A 107 -2.12 -20.73 6.05
CA PRO A 107 -3.48 -20.70 5.54
C PRO A 107 -4.40 -21.25 6.65
N ASN A 108 -5.46 -20.52 6.99
CA ASN A 108 -6.42 -20.80 8.07
C ASN A 108 -6.08 -20.28 9.48
N VAL A 109 -4.99 -19.52 9.66
CA VAL A 109 -4.76 -18.82 10.94
C VAL A 109 -5.04 -17.33 10.77
N GLU A 110 -6.14 -16.87 11.34
CA GLU A 110 -6.59 -15.47 11.17
C GLU A 110 -5.82 -14.48 12.06
N ARG A 111 -5.27 -14.93 13.19
CA ARG A 111 -4.59 -14.08 14.19
C ARG A 111 -3.52 -14.86 14.94
N GLY A 112 -2.47 -14.16 15.38
CA GLY A 112 -1.46 -14.68 16.33
C GLY A 112 -0.32 -15.47 15.70
N VAL A 113 0.11 -15.07 14.50
CA VAL A 113 1.28 -15.62 13.78
C VAL A 113 2.39 -14.58 13.63
#